data_AF-A0A542B0U2-F1
#
_entry.id   AF-A0A542B0U2-F1
#
_cell.length_a   1.000
_cell.length_b   1.000
_cell.length_c   1.000
_cell.angle_alpha   90.00
_cell.angle_beta   90.00
_cell.angle_gamma   90.00
#
_symmetry.space_group_name_H-M   'P 1'
#
loop_
_entity.id
_entity.type
_entity.pdbx_description
1 polymer ?
#
loop_
_entity_poly.entity_id
_entity_poly.type
_entity_poly.pdbx_seq_one_letter_code
_entity_poly.pdbx_strand_id
1 'polypeptide(L)'
;MENILIAGATGATGKRVIEILNNSESFNPLALIRKEEQRQQFEDMDVEAVMGDLEGDVSHTMKGIDKVIFAAGSGGGTSEEKTIAVDQEGAKKLIDAAKNSNVQKFVMLSAMAADEPSKNEDLKHYLEAKKEADDYLRASGLNYTIVRPGALTDDLGLAKVEVAEGSLGKRGEISRDDVAFLLVMSLADPLVKNMTFEAIEGQQSIKEALLDLTTKA
;
A
#
# COMPACT_ATOMS: atom_id res chain seq x y z
N MET A 1 3.19 -18.61 -9.78
CA MET A 1 2.66 -17.26 -9.49
C MET A 1 2.59 -17.14 -7.98
N GLU A 2 3.01 -16.00 -7.43
CA GLU A 2 2.89 -15.70 -6.01
C GLU A 2 1.52 -15.07 -5.74
N ASN A 3 0.84 -15.52 -4.69
CA ASN A 3 -0.47 -15.01 -4.28
C ASN A 3 -0.31 -13.70 -3.52
N ILE A 4 -0.91 -12.63 -4.03
CA ILE A 4 -0.82 -11.29 -3.47
C ILE A 4 -2.18 -10.93 -2.89
N LEU A 5 -2.27 -10.70 -1.58
CA LEU A 5 -3.49 -10.17 -0.98
C LEU A 5 -3.50 -8.64 -1.06
N ILE A 6 -4.56 -8.05 -1.60
CA ILE A 6 -4.73 -6.59 -1.70
C ILE A 6 -5.80 -6.16 -0.71
N ALA A 7 -5.38 -5.54 0.40
CA ALA A 7 -6.30 -4.80 1.27
C ALA A 7 -6.61 -3.44 0.64
N GLY A 8 -7.90 -3.09 0.59
CA GLY A 8 -8.36 -1.87 -0.10
C GLY A 8 -8.58 -2.05 -1.61
N ALA A 9 -8.78 -3.28 -2.07
CA ALA A 9 -8.97 -3.62 -3.49
C ALA A 9 -10.11 -2.85 -4.18
N THR A 10 -11.14 -2.42 -3.43
CA THR A 10 -12.25 -1.61 -3.97
C THR A 10 -11.97 -0.11 -4.01
N GLY A 11 -10.86 0.35 -3.43
CA GLY A 11 -10.46 1.75 -3.41
C GLY A 11 -9.86 2.21 -4.74
N ALA A 12 -9.74 3.52 -4.95
CA ALA A 12 -9.28 4.09 -6.22
C ALA A 12 -7.87 3.59 -6.62
N THR A 13 -6.92 3.53 -5.68
CA THR A 13 -5.58 2.98 -5.93
C THR A 13 -5.60 1.45 -5.98
N GLY A 14 -6.37 0.79 -5.10
CA GLY A 14 -6.44 -0.67 -5.04
C GLY A 14 -6.97 -1.31 -6.33
N LYS A 15 -7.96 -0.69 -6.99
CA LYS A 15 -8.46 -1.15 -8.30
C LYS A 15 -7.36 -1.18 -9.36
N ARG A 16 -6.53 -0.12 -9.42
CA ARG A 16 -5.39 -0.03 -10.35
C ARG A 16 -4.33 -1.08 -10.03
N VAL A 17 -4.08 -1.34 -8.74
CA VAL A 17 -3.18 -2.42 -8.32
C VAL A 17 -3.70 -3.78 -8.81
N ILE A 18 -5.00 -4.06 -8.65
CA ILE A 18 -5.62 -5.30 -9.16
C ILE A 18 -5.44 -5.41 -10.67
N GLU A 19 -5.73 -4.36 -11.43
CA GLU A 19 -5.58 -4.34 -12.90
C GLU A 19 -4.13 -4.64 -13.32
N ILE A 20 -3.14 -4.03 -12.69
CA ILE A 20 -1.71 -4.27 -13.01
C ILE A 20 -1.34 -5.73 -12.68
N LEU A 21 -1.74 -6.24 -11.51
CA LEU A 21 -1.42 -7.60 -11.09
C LEU A 21 -2.11 -8.67 -11.93
N ASN A 22 -3.35 -8.43 -12.38
CA ASN A 22 -4.09 -9.37 -13.20
C ASN A 22 -3.47 -9.58 -14.59
N ASN A 23 -2.66 -8.62 -15.05
CA ASN A 23 -1.86 -8.72 -16.28
C ASN A 23 -0.43 -9.24 -16.03
N SER A 24 -0.11 -9.69 -14.81
CA SER A 24 1.20 -10.22 -14.45
C SER A 24 1.32 -11.72 -14.74
N GLU A 25 2.46 -12.15 -15.26
CA GLU A 25 2.80 -13.58 -15.36
C GLU A 25 3.36 -14.16 -14.05
N SER A 26 3.72 -13.30 -13.09
CA SER A 26 4.42 -13.70 -11.85
C SER A 26 3.52 -13.64 -10.61
N PHE A 27 2.48 -12.81 -10.63
CA PHE A 27 1.62 -12.55 -9.49
C PHE A 27 0.19 -12.95 -9.75
N ASN A 28 -0.48 -13.47 -8.73
CA ASN A 28 -1.91 -13.78 -8.72
C ASN A 28 -2.58 -12.86 -7.68
N PRO A 29 -3.40 -11.88 -8.08
CA PRO A 29 -4.07 -11.00 -7.13
C PRO A 29 -5.25 -11.69 -6.41
N LEU A 30 -5.39 -11.43 -5.12
CA LEU A 30 -6.55 -11.78 -4.29
C LEU A 30 -7.10 -10.51 -3.64
N ALA A 31 -8.36 -10.20 -3.89
CA ALA A 31 -9.01 -9.00 -3.40
C ALA A 31 -9.59 -9.22 -2.00
N LEU A 32 -9.10 -8.48 -1.00
CA LEU A 32 -9.74 -8.45 0.31
C LEU A 32 -11.01 -7.58 0.24
N ILE A 33 -12.16 -8.19 0.49
CA ILE A 33 -13.47 -7.53 0.47
C ILE A 33 -14.17 -7.64 1.81
N ARG A 34 -14.92 -6.60 2.18
CA ARG A 34 -15.67 -6.56 3.43
C ARG A 34 -17.08 -7.09 3.29
N LYS A 35 -17.67 -6.93 2.10
CA LYS A 35 -19.08 -7.25 1.85
C LYS A 35 -19.21 -8.20 0.67
N GLU A 36 -20.09 -9.19 0.80
CA GLU A 36 -20.27 -10.22 -0.22
C GLU A 36 -20.72 -9.65 -1.56
N GLU A 37 -21.48 -8.55 -1.57
CA GLU A 37 -21.91 -7.90 -2.82
C GLU A 37 -20.74 -7.30 -3.62
N GLN A 38 -19.56 -7.18 -3.02
CA GLN A 38 -18.34 -6.73 -3.71
C GLN A 38 -17.68 -7.86 -4.51
N ARG A 39 -18.01 -9.13 -4.25
CA ARG A 39 -17.35 -10.31 -4.86
C ARG A 39 -17.47 -10.33 -6.38
N GLN A 40 -18.67 -10.08 -6.90
CA GLN A 40 -18.96 -10.21 -8.33
C GLN A 40 -17.99 -9.41 -9.20
N GLN A 41 -17.63 -8.18 -8.79
CA GLN A 41 -16.75 -7.32 -9.59
C GLN A 41 -15.32 -7.90 -9.77
N PHE A 42 -14.88 -8.76 -8.84
CA PHE A 42 -13.58 -9.40 -8.91
C PHE A 42 -13.66 -10.73 -9.66
N GLU A 43 -14.75 -11.48 -9.48
CA GLU A 43 -15.02 -12.70 -10.28
C GLU A 43 -15.14 -12.37 -11.77
N ASP A 44 -15.77 -11.24 -12.14
CA ASP A 44 -15.86 -10.76 -13.53
C ASP A 44 -14.48 -10.45 -14.14
N MET A 45 -13.44 -10.30 -13.29
CA MET A 45 -12.05 -10.06 -13.67
C MET A 45 -11.17 -11.31 -13.50
N ASP A 46 -11.73 -12.48 -13.18
CA ASP A 46 -11.00 -13.69 -12.80
C ASP A 46 -10.09 -13.51 -11.56
N VAL A 47 -10.46 -12.62 -10.64
CA VAL A 47 -9.73 -12.32 -9.39
C VAL A 47 -10.46 -12.96 -8.21
N GLU A 48 -9.74 -13.77 -7.43
CA GLU A 48 -10.31 -14.39 -6.22
C GLU A 48 -10.60 -13.33 -5.13
N ALA A 49 -11.78 -13.40 -4.53
CA ALA A 49 -12.17 -12.51 -3.44
C ALA A 49 -12.12 -13.21 -2.07
N VAL A 50 -11.34 -12.62 -1.15
CA VAL A 50 -11.16 -13.07 0.22
C VAL A 50 -12.00 -12.19 1.15
N MET A 51 -12.90 -12.79 1.92
CA MET A 51 -13.72 -12.04 2.88
C MET A 51 -12.90 -11.63 4.10
N GLY A 52 -12.92 -10.35 4.47
CA GLY A 52 -12.36 -9.85 5.72
C GLY A 52 -12.67 -8.37 5.96
N ASP A 53 -12.88 -8.03 7.23
CA ASP A 53 -13.08 -6.64 7.67
C ASP A 53 -11.88 -6.22 8.52
N LEU A 54 -11.19 -5.15 8.12
CA LEU A 54 -10.05 -4.60 8.84
C LEU A 54 -10.44 -4.10 10.25
N GLU A 55 -11.71 -3.76 10.46
CA GLU A 55 -12.23 -3.41 11.79
C GLU A 55 -12.41 -4.66 12.69
N GLY A 56 -12.45 -5.86 12.11
CA GLY A 56 -12.65 -7.15 12.78
C GLY A 56 -11.37 -8.01 12.90
N ASP A 57 -11.56 -9.34 12.88
CA ASP A 57 -10.48 -10.33 12.77
C ASP A 57 -10.16 -10.60 11.29
N VAL A 58 -8.87 -10.63 10.97
CA VAL A 58 -8.34 -10.84 9.61
C VAL A 58 -7.34 -12.00 9.54
N SER A 59 -7.16 -12.74 10.63
CA SER A 59 -6.18 -13.84 10.71
C SER A 59 -6.39 -14.92 9.65
N HIS A 60 -7.64 -15.22 9.30
CA HIS A 60 -8.00 -16.22 8.28
C HIS A 60 -7.66 -15.81 6.84
N THR A 61 -7.40 -14.52 6.60
CA THR A 61 -7.22 -13.97 5.24
C THR A 61 -5.86 -14.32 4.62
N MET A 62 -4.94 -14.87 5.41
CA MET A 62 -3.55 -15.14 5.02
C MET A 62 -3.30 -16.55 4.48
N LYS A 63 -4.33 -17.39 4.39
CA LYS A 63 -4.18 -18.77 3.93
C LYS A 63 -3.68 -18.81 2.49
N GLY A 64 -2.45 -19.27 2.29
CA GLY A 64 -1.84 -19.39 0.97
C GLY A 64 -1.41 -18.05 0.35
N ILE A 65 -1.27 -17.00 1.15
CA ILE A 65 -0.79 -15.68 0.70
C ILE A 65 0.74 -15.62 0.80
N ASP A 66 1.40 -15.22 -0.28
CA ASP A 66 2.85 -15.05 -0.33
C ASP A 66 3.25 -13.62 0.07
N LYS A 67 2.52 -12.61 -0.42
CA LYS A 67 2.81 -11.18 -0.21
C LYS A 67 1.52 -10.37 0.00
N VAL A 68 1.62 -9.23 0.65
CA VAL A 68 0.48 -8.34 0.94
C VAL A 68 0.75 -6.93 0.42
N ILE A 69 -0.26 -6.33 -0.21
CA ILE A 69 -0.33 -4.88 -0.44
C ILE A 69 -1.45 -4.31 0.44
N PHE A 70 -1.10 -3.37 1.31
CA PHE A 70 -2.06 -2.58 2.06
C PHE A 70 -2.29 -1.24 1.35
N ALA A 71 -3.38 -1.16 0.59
CA ALA A 71 -3.86 0.05 -0.08
C ALA A 71 -5.22 0.52 0.48
N ALA A 72 -5.60 0.01 1.65
CA ALA A 72 -6.82 0.40 2.34
C ALA A 72 -6.64 1.76 3.03
N GLY A 73 -7.76 2.46 3.17
CA GLY A 73 -7.88 3.66 3.98
C GLY A 73 -9.36 3.92 4.23
N SER A 74 -9.67 4.58 5.34
CA SER A 74 -11.02 4.95 5.73
C SER A 74 -11.68 5.92 4.73
N GLY A 75 -10.87 6.79 4.10
CA GLY A 75 -11.28 7.77 3.09
C GLY A 75 -11.41 9.18 3.68
N GLY A 76 -11.10 10.19 2.87
CA GLY A 76 -10.91 11.61 3.29
C GLY A 76 -12.14 12.37 3.80
N GLY A 77 -13.25 11.68 4.07
CA GLY A 77 -14.46 12.26 4.65
C GLY A 77 -15.01 11.42 5.81
N THR A 78 -14.22 10.51 6.36
CA THR A 78 -14.62 9.69 7.51
C THR A 78 -14.19 10.31 8.83
N SER A 79 -14.73 9.80 9.95
CA SER A 79 -14.36 10.27 11.29
C SER A 79 -12.95 9.84 11.68
N GLU A 80 -12.34 10.56 12.63
CA GLU A 80 -11.03 10.19 13.18
C GLU A 80 -11.03 8.75 13.72
N GLU A 81 -12.12 8.34 14.36
CA GLU A 81 -12.33 6.97 14.83
C GLU A 81 -12.23 5.94 13.70
N LYS A 82 -12.77 6.25 12.51
CA LYS A 82 -12.67 5.37 11.35
C LYS A 82 -11.28 5.35 10.76
N THR A 83 -10.59 6.49 10.74
CA THR A 83 -9.18 6.55 10.36
C THR A 83 -8.31 5.70 11.29
N ILE A 84 -8.51 5.78 12.60
CA ILE A 84 -7.81 4.90 13.55
C ILE A 84 -8.18 3.44 13.31
N ALA A 85 -9.47 3.12 13.19
CA ALA A 85 -9.94 1.74 13.07
C ALA A 85 -9.41 1.05 11.79
N VAL A 86 -9.29 1.77 10.67
CA VAL A 86 -8.90 1.21 9.38
C VAL A 86 -7.43 1.47 9.07
N ASP A 87 -7.00 2.73 9.01
CA ASP A 87 -5.66 3.12 8.54
C ASP A 87 -4.57 2.73 9.56
N GLN A 88 -4.87 2.72 10.86
CA GLN A 88 -3.93 2.32 11.91
C GLN A 88 -4.17 0.89 12.40
N GLU A 89 -5.25 0.64 13.13
CA GLU A 89 -5.47 -0.64 13.80
C GLU A 89 -5.76 -1.77 12.81
N GLY A 90 -6.50 -1.48 11.74
CA GLY A 90 -6.71 -2.40 10.62
C GLY A 90 -5.39 -2.81 9.94
N ALA A 91 -4.50 -1.84 9.70
CA ALA A 91 -3.15 -2.11 9.21
C ALA A 91 -2.36 -3.01 10.16
N LYS A 92 -2.30 -2.68 11.46
CA LYS A 92 -1.58 -3.46 12.48
C LYS A 92 -2.06 -4.91 12.56
N LYS A 93 -3.37 -5.13 12.55
CA LYS A 93 -3.94 -6.48 12.56
C LYS A 93 -3.56 -7.29 11.32
N LEU A 94 -3.55 -6.66 10.14
CA LEU A 94 -3.14 -7.34 8.92
C LEU A 94 -1.64 -7.63 8.91
N ILE A 95 -0.82 -6.74 9.48
CA ILE A 95 0.63 -6.95 9.70
C ILE A 95 0.84 -8.15 10.62
N ASP A 96 0.11 -8.25 11.73
CA ASP A 96 0.20 -9.38 12.64
C ASP A 96 -0.24 -10.69 11.97
N ALA A 97 -1.34 -10.67 11.23
CA ALA A 97 -1.81 -11.83 10.47
C ALA A 97 -0.74 -12.28 9.46
N ALA A 98 -0.16 -11.34 8.72
CA ALA A 98 0.89 -11.61 7.73
C ALA A 98 2.15 -12.21 8.40
N LYS A 99 2.60 -11.62 9.50
CA LYS A 99 3.73 -12.12 10.30
C LYS A 99 3.49 -13.54 10.82
N ASN A 100 2.34 -13.78 11.43
CA ASN A 100 2.00 -15.09 12.00
C ASN A 100 1.84 -16.16 10.92
N SER A 101 1.64 -15.76 9.66
CA SER A 101 1.50 -16.66 8.50
C SER A 101 2.77 -16.79 7.66
N ASN A 102 3.88 -16.16 8.08
CA ASN A 102 5.15 -16.13 7.34
C ASN A 102 5.04 -15.53 5.93
N VAL A 103 4.20 -14.51 5.75
CA VAL A 103 4.17 -13.71 4.52
C VAL A 103 5.56 -13.15 4.22
N GLN A 104 5.98 -13.27 2.96
CA GLN A 104 7.35 -13.00 2.55
C GLN A 104 7.65 -11.51 2.43
N LYS A 105 6.65 -10.71 2.04
CA LYS A 105 6.76 -9.24 1.88
C LYS A 105 5.45 -8.53 2.14
N PHE A 106 5.51 -7.38 2.82
CA PHE A 106 4.38 -6.50 3.08
C PHE A 106 4.66 -5.10 2.50
N VAL A 107 3.86 -4.67 1.54
CA VAL A 107 3.96 -3.34 0.91
C VAL A 107 2.85 -2.44 1.45
N MET A 108 3.23 -1.32 2.04
CA MET A 108 2.32 -0.35 2.66
C MET A 108 2.17 0.89 1.78
N LEU A 109 0.93 1.25 1.46
CA LEU A 109 0.59 2.59 0.97
C LEU A 109 0.43 3.53 2.17
N SER A 110 1.47 4.32 2.45
CA SER A 110 1.49 5.32 3.50
C SER A 110 1.17 6.72 2.96
N ALA A 111 1.77 7.78 3.50
CA ALA A 111 1.63 9.17 3.03
C ALA A 111 2.90 9.97 3.33
N MET A 112 3.24 10.93 2.46
CA MET A 112 4.30 11.90 2.75
C MET A 112 4.02 12.64 4.05
N ALA A 113 5.10 13.05 4.74
CA ALA A 113 5.06 13.75 6.02
C ALA A 113 4.43 12.96 7.20
N ALA A 114 4.24 11.64 7.07
CA ALA A 114 3.80 10.79 8.19
C ALA A 114 4.73 10.89 9.43
N ASP A 115 6.02 11.17 9.25
CA ASP A 115 6.94 11.36 10.38
C ASP A 115 6.82 12.73 11.07
N GLU A 116 6.11 13.69 10.46
CA GLU A 116 5.96 15.06 10.96
C GLU A 116 4.48 15.50 11.01
N PRO A 117 3.58 14.74 11.66
CA PRO A 117 2.14 14.98 11.61
C PRO A 117 1.74 16.37 12.14
N SER A 118 2.49 16.89 13.12
CA SER A 118 2.24 18.22 13.70
C SER A 118 2.53 19.40 12.76
N LYS A 119 3.13 19.16 11.58
CA LYS A 119 3.36 20.22 10.58
C LYS A 119 2.17 20.45 9.64
N ASN A 120 1.10 19.65 9.78
CA ASN A 120 -0.10 19.79 8.98
C ASN A 120 -1.34 19.61 9.88
N GLU A 121 -1.87 20.70 10.42
CA GLU A 121 -3.01 20.66 11.36
C GLU A 121 -4.23 19.97 10.75
N ASP A 122 -4.54 20.23 9.47
CA ASP A 122 -5.71 19.65 8.80
C ASP A 122 -5.61 18.13 8.61
N LEU A 123 -4.39 17.61 8.41
CA LEU A 123 -4.13 16.17 8.20
C LEU A 123 -3.51 15.49 9.42
N LYS A 124 -3.36 16.18 10.55
CA LYS A 124 -2.58 15.71 11.70
C LYS A 124 -3.02 14.31 12.15
N HIS A 125 -4.31 14.15 12.43
CA HIS A 125 -4.89 12.87 12.86
C HIS A 125 -4.62 11.71 11.88
N TYR A 126 -4.72 11.98 10.58
CA TYR A 126 -4.48 11.02 9.51
C TYR A 126 -3.01 10.65 9.45
N LEU A 127 -2.11 11.64 9.49
CA LEU A 127 -0.67 11.41 9.49
C LEU A 127 -0.22 10.65 10.74
N GLU A 128 -0.80 10.94 11.92
CA GLU A 128 -0.58 10.16 13.14
C GLU A 128 -0.97 8.69 12.97
N ALA A 129 -2.15 8.41 12.39
CA ALA A 129 -2.59 7.05 12.10
C ALA A 129 -1.64 6.32 11.12
N LYS A 130 -1.19 7.00 10.05
CA LYS A 130 -0.23 6.43 9.09
C LYS A 130 1.13 6.18 9.73
N LYS A 131 1.60 7.08 10.59
CA LYS A 131 2.84 6.91 11.36
C LYS A 131 2.75 5.69 12.31
N GLU A 132 1.64 5.61 13.04
CA GLU A 132 1.03 4.40 13.63
C GLU A 132 1.37 3.09 12.92
N ALA A 133 0.84 2.98 11.71
CA ALA A 133 0.96 1.78 10.91
C ALA A 133 2.39 1.55 10.40
N ASP A 134 3.07 2.62 9.98
CA ASP A 134 4.44 2.56 9.46
C ASP A 134 5.43 2.07 10.53
N ASP A 135 5.41 2.68 11.72
CA ASP A 135 6.27 2.31 12.85
C ASP A 135 6.05 0.85 13.26
N TYR A 136 4.78 0.43 13.30
CA TYR A 136 4.41 -0.94 13.62
C TYR A 136 4.93 -1.94 12.58
N LEU A 137 4.80 -1.63 11.28
CA LEU A 137 5.34 -2.45 10.20
C LEU A 137 6.86 -2.55 10.29
N ARG A 138 7.56 -1.44 10.53
CA ARG A 138 9.03 -1.44 10.72
C ARG A 138 9.46 -2.31 11.89
N ALA A 139 8.72 -2.28 13.00
CA ALA A 139 9.00 -3.08 14.20
C ALA A 139 8.57 -4.55 14.08
N SER A 140 7.77 -4.91 13.07
CA SER A 140 7.16 -6.24 12.96
C SER A 140 8.17 -7.37 12.70
N GLY A 141 9.29 -7.07 12.04
CA GLY A 141 10.26 -8.05 11.54
C GLY A 141 9.90 -8.68 10.19
N LEU A 142 8.79 -8.28 9.56
CA LEU A 142 8.48 -8.63 8.18
C LEU A 142 9.46 -7.95 7.22
N ASN A 143 9.72 -8.56 6.06
CA ASN A 143 10.30 -7.79 4.96
C ASN A 143 9.23 -6.80 4.47
N TYR A 144 9.57 -5.53 4.37
CA TYR A 144 8.58 -4.51 4.00
C TYR A 144 9.06 -3.52 2.96
N THR A 145 8.10 -2.83 2.36
CA THR A 145 8.31 -1.56 1.66
C THR A 145 7.19 -0.60 2.04
N ILE A 146 7.53 0.62 2.45
CA ILE A 146 6.56 1.68 2.75
C ILE A 146 6.68 2.75 1.69
N VAL A 147 5.62 2.93 0.89
CA VAL A 147 5.53 3.96 -0.16
C VAL A 147 4.75 5.13 0.41
N ARG A 148 5.37 6.31 0.48
CA ARG A 148 4.77 7.55 0.99
C ARG A 148 4.52 8.51 -0.18
N PRO A 149 3.39 8.43 -0.88
CA PRO A 149 3.10 9.33 -1.99
C PRO A 149 2.77 10.74 -1.50
N GLY A 150 2.98 11.71 -2.40
CA GLY A 150 2.43 13.06 -2.28
C GLY A 150 0.90 13.09 -2.41
N ALA A 151 0.36 14.27 -2.70
CA ALA A 151 -1.07 14.43 -2.89
C ALA A 151 -1.54 13.61 -4.12
N LEU A 152 -2.55 12.75 -3.90
CA LEU A 152 -3.00 11.80 -4.92
C LEU A 152 -3.95 12.46 -5.92
N THR A 153 -3.64 12.34 -7.21
CA THR A 153 -4.52 12.78 -8.31
C THR A 153 -5.13 11.59 -9.07
N ASP A 154 -6.20 11.85 -9.82
CA ASP A 154 -6.84 10.88 -10.72
C ASP A 154 -6.44 11.11 -12.19
N ASP A 155 -5.36 11.85 -12.42
CA ASP A 155 -4.78 12.03 -13.75
C ASP A 155 -4.19 10.71 -14.27
N LEU A 156 -3.98 10.63 -15.59
CA LEU A 156 -3.32 9.50 -16.20
C LEU A 156 -1.86 9.40 -15.74
N GLY A 157 -1.43 8.18 -15.40
CA GLY A 157 -0.05 7.91 -15.02
C GLY A 157 0.95 8.22 -16.14
N LEU A 158 2.04 8.88 -15.79
CA LEU A 158 3.12 9.23 -16.72
C LEU A 158 4.26 8.21 -16.69
N ALA A 159 4.19 7.22 -15.80
CA ALA A 159 5.26 6.28 -15.47
C ALA A 159 6.59 6.96 -15.11
N LYS A 160 6.50 8.19 -14.59
CA LYS A 160 7.64 9.04 -14.23
C LYS A 160 7.46 9.65 -12.86
N VAL A 161 8.49 9.49 -12.03
CA VAL A 161 8.45 9.85 -10.62
C VAL A 161 9.76 10.50 -10.20
N GLU A 162 9.71 11.13 -9.03
CA GLU A 162 10.87 11.46 -8.22
C GLU A 162 10.69 10.77 -6.86
N VAL A 163 11.73 10.05 -6.42
CA VAL A 163 11.70 9.29 -5.17
C VAL A 163 12.92 9.58 -4.31
N ALA A 164 12.77 9.47 -3.00
CA ALA A 164 13.88 9.53 -2.06
C ALA A 164 13.59 8.64 -0.84
N GLU A 165 14.60 7.93 -0.35
CA GLU A 165 14.52 7.22 0.92
C GLU A 165 14.29 8.23 2.05
N GLY A 166 13.40 7.89 2.99
CA GLY A 166 13.00 8.80 4.06
C GLY A 166 12.14 9.94 3.53
N SER A 167 12.74 11.10 3.24
CA SER A 167 12.00 12.28 2.78
C SER A 167 12.60 12.93 1.53
N LEU A 168 11.71 13.39 0.64
CA LEU A 168 12.04 14.21 -0.55
C LEU A 168 12.41 15.66 -0.20
N GLY A 169 12.08 16.13 1.01
CA GLY A 169 12.33 17.52 1.43
C GLY A 169 11.45 18.57 0.70
N LYS A 170 10.48 18.13 -0.11
CA LYS A 170 9.50 18.98 -0.80
C LYS A 170 8.17 18.25 -0.91
N ARG A 171 7.10 19.01 -1.14
CA ARG A 171 5.77 18.46 -1.44
C ARG A 171 5.58 18.34 -2.95
N GLY A 172 4.69 17.45 -3.35
CA GLY A 172 4.26 17.29 -4.73
C GLY A 172 3.01 16.44 -4.82
N GLU A 173 2.52 16.29 -6.04
CA GLU A 173 1.39 15.45 -6.40
C GLU A 173 1.89 14.20 -7.13
N ILE A 174 1.07 13.15 -7.18
CA ILE A 174 1.33 11.95 -7.97
C ILE A 174 0.01 11.27 -8.34
N SER A 175 -0.07 10.75 -9.56
CA SER A 175 -1.24 10.00 -10.01
C SER A 175 -1.42 8.69 -9.23
N ARG A 176 -2.67 8.28 -9.01
CA ARG A 176 -2.95 6.95 -8.44
C ARG A 176 -2.47 5.81 -9.33
N ASP A 177 -2.35 6.04 -10.63
CA ASP A 177 -1.78 5.09 -11.60
C ASP A 177 -0.30 4.83 -11.25
N ASP A 178 0.51 5.88 -11.12
CA ASP A 178 1.94 5.77 -10.82
C ASP A 178 2.19 5.21 -9.42
N VAL A 179 1.33 5.56 -8.45
CA VAL A 179 1.36 4.94 -7.11
C VAL A 179 1.07 3.45 -7.18
N ALA A 180 0.08 3.02 -7.96
CA ALA A 180 -0.23 1.59 -8.12
C ALA A 180 0.96 0.83 -8.75
N PHE A 181 1.62 1.42 -9.74
CA PHE A 181 2.86 0.86 -10.31
C PHE A 181 3.98 0.76 -9.29
N LEU A 182 4.21 1.80 -8.47
CA LEU A 182 5.21 1.78 -7.40
C LEU A 182 4.92 0.67 -6.38
N LEU A 183 3.67 0.49 -5.96
CA LEU A 183 3.26 -0.57 -5.03
C LEU A 183 3.52 -1.96 -5.61
N VAL A 184 3.16 -2.20 -6.88
CA VAL A 184 3.37 -3.49 -7.53
C VAL A 184 4.85 -3.78 -7.76
N MET A 185 5.63 -2.81 -8.25
CA MET A 185 7.07 -2.99 -8.43
C MET A 185 7.79 -3.23 -7.10
N SER A 186 7.26 -2.67 -6.01
CA SER A 186 7.77 -2.91 -4.65
C SER A 186 7.53 -4.34 -4.16
N LEU A 187 6.76 -5.20 -4.83
CA LEU A 187 6.65 -6.63 -4.50
C LEU A 187 7.91 -7.43 -4.84
N ALA A 188 8.75 -6.94 -5.76
CA ALA A 188 9.96 -7.63 -6.17
C ALA A 188 11.03 -7.57 -5.06
N ASP A 189 11.54 -8.72 -4.63
CA ASP A 189 12.49 -8.81 -3.51
C ASP A 189 13.85 -8.12 -3.70
N PRO A 190 14.47 -8.02 -4.90
CA PRO A 190 15.71 -7.26 -5.04
C PRO A 190 15.50 -5.75 -4.94
N LEU A 191 14.25 -5.27 -5.00
CA LEU A 191 13.93 -3.84 -4.97
C LEU A 191 13.39 -3.42 -3.59
N VAL A 192 13.91 -2.30 -3.10
CA VAL A 192 13.37 -1.50 -1.97
C VAL A 192 12.96 -2.33 -0.74
N LYS A 193 13.84 -3.26 -0.33
CA LYS A 193 13.63 -4.14 0.82
C LYS A 193 13.90 -3.40 2.13
N ASN A 194 12.98 -3.53 3.09
CA ASN A 194 13.02 -2.88 4.41
C ASN A 194 13.20 -1.36 4.31
N MET A 195 12.53 -0.77 3.33
CA MET A 195 12.72 0.62 2.94
C MET A 195 11.43 1.42 3.09
N THR A 196 11.58 2.68 3.48
CA THR A 196 10.54 3.70 3.40
C THR A 196 11.00 4.79 2.45
N PHE A 197 10.19 5.12 1.45
CA PHE A 197 10.53 6.18 0.52
C PHE A 197 9.32 7.05 0.22
N GLU A 198 9.58 8.34 -0.02
CA GLU A 198 8.59 9.28 -0.51
C GLU A 198 8.60 9.33 -2.05
N ALA A 199 7.44 9.58 -2.65
CA ALA A 199 7.27 9.61 -4.09
C ALA A 199 6.33 10.74 -4.55
N ILE A 200 6.75 11.48 -5.57
CA ILE A 200 5.94 12.48 -6.29
C ILE A 200 6.12 12.29 -7.80
N GLU A 201 5.30 12.97 -8.60
CA GLU A 201 5.52 13.09 -10.05
C GLU A 201 6.90 13.70 -10.34
N GLY A 202 7.59 13.16 -11.33
CA GLY A 202 8.95 13.58 -11.69
C GLY A 202 9.28 13.31 -13.15
N GLN A 203 10.59 13.15 -13.43
CA GLN A 203 11.08 12.98 -14.80
C GLN A 203 11.73 11.62 -15.04
N GLN A 204 12.05 10.87 -13.99
CA GLN A 204 12.74 9.58 -14.05
C GLN A 204 11.72 8.45 -14.18
N SER A 205 12.00 7.42 -14.98
CA SER A 205 11.10 6.28 -15.05
C SER A 205 11.00 5.57 -13.69
N ILE A 206 9.81 5.03 -13.36
CA ILE A 206 9.60 4.32 -12.08
C ILE A 206 10.67 3.25 -11.83
N LYS A 207 11.02 2.48 -12.86
CA LYS A 207 12.03 1.42 -12.76
C LYS A 207 13.41 1.97 -12.37
N GLU A 208 13.88 3.01 -13.04
CA GLU A 208 15.18 3.62 -12.74
C GLU A 208 15.17 4.24 -11.35
N ALA A 209 14.08 4.94 -10.99
CA ALA A 209 13.92 5.56 -9.69
C ALA A 209 14.03 4.54 -8.53
N LEU A 210 13.40 3.38 -8.66
CA LEU A 210 13.48 2.30 -7.66
C LEU A 210 14.88 1.65 -7.60
N LEU A 211 15.57 1.50 -8.73
CA LEU A 211 16.94 0.98 -8.77
C LEU A 211 17.92 1.94 -8.10
N ASP A 212 17.75 3.25 -8.29
CA ASP A 212 18.59 4.28 -7.67
C ASP A 212 18.46 4.28 -6.15
N LEU A 213 17.28 3.98 -5.60
CA LEU A 213 17.09 3.81 -4.16
C LEU A 213 17.91 2.62 -3.62
N THR A 214 17.96 1.51 -4.36
CA THR A 214 18.69 0.31 -3.91
C THR A 214 20.20 0.40 -4.03
N THR A 215 20.73 1.26 -4.90
CA THR A 215 22.18 1.40 -5.12
C THR A 215 22.84 2.40 -4.18
N LYS A 216 22.04 3.23 -3.51
CA LYS A 216 22.49 4.23 -2.54
C LYS A 216 22.43 3.75 -1.08
N ALA A 217 21.86 2.58 -0.82
CA ALA A 217 21.70 1.97 0.50
C ALA A 217 22.87 1.05 0.90
#